data_AF-A0A2R6CAR8-F1
#
_entry.id   AF-A0A2R6CAR8-F1
#
_cell.length_a   1.000
_cell.length_b   1.000
_cell.length_c   1.000
_cell.angle_alpha   90.00
_cell.angle_beta   90.00
_cell.angle_gamma   90.00
#
_symmetry.space_group_name_H-M   'P 1'
#
loop_
_entity.id
_entity.type
_entity.pdbx_description
1 polymer ?
#
loop_
_entity_poly.entity_id
_entity_poly.type
_entity_poly.pdbx_seq_one_letter_code
_entity_poly.pdbx_strand_id
1 'polypeptide(L)' 'MSSELEDIYSAIDQNIEEHVGRILRLISQPSIAAQNIGMRECAELVRQLFLEAGCRRAEVYDTP' A
#
# COMPACT_ATOMS: atom_id res chain seq x y z
N MET A 1 -28.47 -6.20 3.11
CA MET A 1 -27.39 -6.97 2.45
C MET A 1 -26.99 -8.09 3.43
N SER A 2 -25.97 -8.92 3.21
CA SER A 2 -25.50 -9.77 4.33
C SER A 2 -24.92 -8.84 5.41
N SER A 3 -25.21 -9.08 6.68
CA SER A 3 -24.76 -8.22 7.80
C SER A 3 -23.24 -8.00 7.80
N GLU A 4 -22.49 -9.02 7.39
CA GLU A 4 -21.02 -8.97 7.26
C GLU A 4 -20.54 -7.93 6.24
N LEU A 5 -21.25 -7.74 5.12
CA LEU A 5 -20.87 -6.73 4.13
C LEU A 5 -21.13 -5.30 4.64
N GLU A 6 -22.19 -5.12 5.42
CA GLU A 6 -22.51 -3.84 6.05
C GLU A 6 -21.42 -3.44 7.06
N ASP A 7 -20.93 -4.40 7.85
CA ASP A 7 -19.82 -4.18 8.77
C ASP A 7 -18.51 -3.83 8.04
N ILE A 8 -18.20 -4.53 6.93
CA ILE A 8 -17.02 -4.25 6.11
C ILE A 8 -17.08 -2.85 5.51
N TYR A 9 -18.22 -2.45 4.93
CA TYR A 9 -18.36 -1.11 4.36
C TYR A 9 -18.26 -0.02 5.41
N SER A 10 -18.87 -0.22 6.59
CA SER A 10 -18.72 0.71 7.70
C SER A 10 -17.27 0.84 8.15
N ALA A 11 -16.53 -0.27 8.21
CA ALA A 11 -15.11 -0.24 8.53
C ALA A 11 -14.28 0.53 7.48
N ILE A 12 -14.57 0.38 6.18
CA ILE A 12 -13.89 1.15 5.12
C ILE A 12 -14.15 2.64 5.29
N ASP A 13 -15.41 3.03 5.49
CA ASP A 13 -15.80 4.44 5.63
C ASP A 13 -15.18 5.08 6.88
N GLN A 14 -15.15 4.36 8.01
CA GLN A 14 -14.55 4.84 9.26
C GLN A 14 -13.03 5.05 9.18
N ASN A 15 -12.34 4.35 8.28
CA ASN A 15 -10.88 4.38 8.16
C ASN A 15 -10.39 5.18 6.93
N ILE A 16 -11.25 6.00 6.32
CA ILE A 16 -10.93 6.73 5.09
C ILE A 16 -9.67 7.59 5.19
N GLU A 17 -9.44 8.28 6.32
CA GLU A 17 -8.26 9.12 6.51
C GLU A 17 -6.96 8.31 6.50
N GLU A 18 -6.97 7.12 7.12
CA GLU A 18 -5.84 6.19 7.12
C GLU A 18 -5.57 5.65 5.71
N HIS A 19 -6.62 5.27 4.98
CA HIS A 19 -6.51 4.81 3.60
C HIS A 19 -5.92 5.90 2.68
N VAL A 20 -6.43 7.13 2.78
CA VAL A 20 -5.90 8.29 2.04
C VAL A 20 -4.46 8.54 2.44
N GLY A 21 -4.11 8.49 3.73
CA GLY A 21 -2.73 8.65 4.21
C GLY A 21 -1.75 7.64 3.60
N ARG A 22 -2.15 6.36 3.50
CA ARG A 22 -1.34 5.33 2.82
C ARG A 22 -1.13 5.63 1.34
N ILE A 23 -2.18 6.07 0.64
CA ILE A 23 -2.10 6.44 -0.78
C ILE A 23 -1.19 7.67 -0.95
N LEU A 24 -1.38 8.71 -0.14
CA LEU A 24 -0.55 9.92 -0.17
C LEU A 24 0.93 9.58 0.06
N ARG A 25 1.24 8.70 1.01
CA ARG A 25 2.60 8.20 1.26
C ARG A 25 3.18 7.49 0.03
N LEU A 26 2.40 6.62 -0.61
CA LEU A 26 2.85 5.88 -1.79
C LEU A 26 3.11 6.80 -2.99
N ILE A 27 2.17 7.70 -3.32
CA ILE A 27 2.31 8.58 -4.50
C ILE A 27 3.38 9.67 -4.31
N SER A 28 3.74 9.99 -3.06
CA SER A 28 4.79 10.96 -2.74
C SER A 28 6.20 10.39 -2.91
N GLN A 29 6.35 9.06 -3.00
CA GLN A 29 7.63 8.40 -3.26
C GLN A 29 7.93 8.46 -4.77
N PRO A 30 9.02 9.13 -5.21
CA PRO A 30 9.42 9.07 -6.61
C PRO A 30 9.70 7.63 -7.04
N SER A 31 9.19 7.23 -8.20
CA SER A 31 9.41 5.90 -8.79
C SER A 31 9.34 5.96 -10.31
N ILE A 32 10.32 6.63 -10.93
CA ILE A 32 10.34 6.87 -12.38
C ILE A 32 11.27 5.87 -13.07
N ALA A 33 10.68 4.84 -13.66
CA ALA A 33 11.41 3.74 -14.30
C ALA A 33 12.32 4.20 -15.45
N ALA A 34 11.86 5.16 -16.27
CA ALA A 34 12.62 5.65 -17.43
C ALA A 34 13.96 6.33 -17.04
N GLN A 35 14.07 6.85 -15.82
CA GLN A 35 15.31 7.43 -15.30
C GLN A 35 15.95 6.60 -14.19
N ASN A 36 15.37 5.42 -13.88
CA ASN A 36 15.75 4.59 -12.74
C ASN A 36 15.80 5.34 -11.40
N ILE A 37 14.84 6.25 -11.17
CA ILE A 37 14.77 7.06 -9.96
C ILE A 37 13.79 6.42 -8.98
N GLY A 38 14.25 6.08 -7.78
CA GLY A 38 13.39 5.73 -6.64
C GLY A 38 12.64 4.39 -6.75
N MET A 39 12.99 3.55 -7.72
CA MET A 39 12.32 2.26 -7.95
C MET A 39 12.52 1.28 -6.79
N ARG A 40 13.74 1.21 -6.24
CA ARG A 40 14.07 0.30 -5.13
C ARG A 40 13.36 0.74 -3.84
N GLU A 41 13.35 2.05 -3.59
CA GLU A 41 12.71 2.68 -2.44
C GLU A 41 11.19 2.52 -2.50
N CYS A 42 10.59 2.68 -3.69
CA CYS A 42 9.17 2.41 -3.90
C CYS A 42 8.83 0.93 -3.68
N ALA A 43 9.66 0.00 -4.15
CA ALA A 43 9.45 -1.43 -3.91
C ALA A 43 9.50 -1.77 -2.41
N GLU A 44 10.44 -1.21 -1.66
CA GLU A 44 10.49 -1.38 -0.19
C GLU A 44 9.30 -0.73 0.53
N LEU A 45 8.85 0.45 0.06
CA LEU A 45 7.65 1.10 0.60
C LEU A 45 6.41 0.22 0.38
N VAL A 46 6.24 -0.33 -0.81
CA VAL A 46 5.12 -1.24 -1.11
C VAL A 46 5.21 -2.50 -0.25
N ARG A 47 6.40 -3.08 -0.10
CA ARG A 47 6.61 -4.21 0.82
C ARG A 47 6.17 -3.85 2.24
N GLN A 48 6.53 -2.68 2.75
CA GLN A 48 6.11 -2.23 4.08
C GLN A 48 4.58 -2.08 4.17
N LEU A 49 3.93 -1.47 3.17
CA LEU A 49 2.47 -1.31 3.14
C LEU A 49 1.73 -2.67 3.16
N PHE A 50 2.26 -3.70 2.49
CA PHE A 50 1.71 -5.05 2.56
C PHE A 50 1.77 -5.64 3.97
N LEU A 51 2.91 -5.48 4.67
CA LEU A 51 3.06 -5.96 6.04
C LEU A 51 2.14 -5.20 7.00
N GLU A 52 2.01 -3.88 6.83
CA GLU A 52 1.08 -3.04 7.61
C GLU A 52 -0.40 -3.45 7.38
N ALA A 53 -0.74 -3.92 6.18
CA ALA A 53 -2.08 -4.44 5.86
C ALA A 53 -2.33 -5.86 6.41
N GLY A 54 -1.37 -6.47 7.10
CA GLY A 54 -1.50 -7.79 7.73
C GLY A 54 -1.00 -8.95 6.88
N CYS A 55 -0.31 -8.71 5.76
CA CYS A 55 0.34 -9.80 5.02
C CYS A 55 1.46 -10.42 5.87
N ARG A 56 1.46 -11.75 5.96
CA ARG A 56 2.47 -12.49 6.75
C ARG A 56 3.87 -12.46 6.13
N ARG A 57 3.96 -12.24 4.82
CA ARG A 57 5.22 -12.26 4.06
C ARG A 57 5.12 -11.31 2.87
N ALA A 58 6.16 -10.51 2.68
CA ALA A 58 6.35 -9.62 1.54
C ALA A 58 7.86 -9.46 1.28
N GLU A 59 8.28 -9.60 0.03
CA GLU A 59 9.69 -9.64 -0.38
C GLU A 59 9.89 -8.82 -1.66
N VAL A 60 11.03 -8.12 -1.72
CA VAL A 60 11.48 -7.43 -2.93
C VAL A 60 12.52 -8.30 -3.61
N TYR A 61 12.32 -8.55 -4.90
CA TYR A 61 13.25 -9.29 -5.74
C TYR A 61 13.95 -8.34 -6.69
N ASP A 62 15.27 -8.46 -6.77
CA ASP A 62 16.05 -7.76 -7.79
C ASP A 62 15.88 -8.50 -9.13
N THR A 63 15.68 -7.74 -10.21
CA THR A 63 15.64 -8.27 -11.58
C THR A 63 17.00 -8.04 -12.25
N PRO A 64 17.55 -9.03 -12.97
CA PRO A 64 18.82 -8.92 -13.68
C PRO A 64 18.80 -7.90 -14.82
#